data_AF-A0A7J4T5B9-F1
#
_entry.id   AF-A0A7J4T5B9-F1
#
_cell.length_a   1.000
_cell.length_b   1.000
_cell.length_c   1.000
_cell.angle_alpha   90.00
_cell.angle_beta   90.00
_cell.angle_gamma   90.00
#
_symmetry.space_group_name_H-M   'P 1'
#
loop_
_entity.id
_entity.type
_entity.pdbx_description
1 polymer ?
#
loop_
_entity_poly.entity_id
_entity_poly.type
_entity_poly.pdbx_seq_one_letter_code
_entity_poly.pdbx_strand_id
1 'polypeptide(L)'
;MKTVRIREKIKKFLAEKPRNTAEILEHINSTMRHGTTSQQLGNVLSKDKDIVKVGYIKRSGILSGGYDICEWATRIWVAENCPNWEEGQPLILDQNGNVHTKNLVRRE
;
A
#
# COMPACT_ATOMS: atom_id res chain seq x y z
N MET A 1 -22.48 -2.92 -0.08
CA MET A 1 -22.37 -3.19 1.36
C MET A 1 -21.05 -3.90 1.77
N LYS A 2 -20.66 -5.06 1.20
CA LYS A 2 -19.40 -5.76 1.58
C LYS A 2 -18.14 -4.96 1.24
N THR A 3 -18.05 -4.42 0.02
CA THR A 3 -16.88 -3.63 -0.44
C THR A 3 -16.74 -2.28 0.26
N VAL A 4 -17.82 -1.72 0.80
CA VAL A 4 -17.76 -0.47 1.59
C VAL A 4 -17.11 -0.74 2.95
N ARG A 5 -17.56 -1.80 3.63
CA ARG A 5 -17.03 -2.21 4.94
C ARG A 5 -15.54 -2.58 4.92
N ILE A 6 -15.09 -3.28 3.88
CA ILE A 6 -13.66 -3.61 3.74
C ILE A 6 -12.83 -2.34 3.51
N ARG A 7 -13.30 -1.39 2.70
CA ARG A 7 -12.61 -0.10 2.45
C ARG A 7 -12.45 0.71 3.73
N GLU A 8 -13.51 0.83 4.53
CA GLU A 8 -13.45 1.53 5.82
C GLU A 8 -12.44 0.88 6.79
N LYS A 9 -12.42 -0.45 6.88
CA LYS A 9 -11.43 -1.18 7.68
C LYS A 9 -10.01 -0.93 7.19
N ILE A 10 -9.78 -1.00 5.87
CA ILE A 10 -8.46 -0.72 5.28
C ILE A 10 -8.04 0.72 5.62
N LYS A 11 -8.89 1.72 5.41
CA LYS A 11 -8.57 3.12 5.70
C LYS A 11 -8.21 3.34 7.17
N LYS A 12 -8.94 2.71 8.09
CA LYS A 12 -8.60 2.73 9.53
C LYS A 12 -7.24 2.10 9.81
N PHE A 13 -6.93 0.97 9.18
CA PHE A 13 -5.65 0.28 9.36
C PHE A 13 -4.47 1.08 8.77
N LEU A 14 -4.70 1.80 7.68
CA LEU A 14 -3.73 2.68 7.02
C LEU A 14 -3.65 4.10 7.62
N ALA A 15 -4.43 4.40 8.67
CA ALA A 15 -4.46 5.75 9.25
C ALA A 15 -3.16 6.11 9.98
N GLU A 16 -2.45 5.12 10.52
CA GLU A 16 -1.23 5.33 11.29
C GLU A 16 0.02 5.44 10.39
N LYS A 17 0.15 4.52 9.42
CA LYS A 17 1.29 4.47 8.49
C LYS A 17 0.98 3.64 7.24
N PRO A 18 1.81 3.73 6.18
CA PRO A 18 1.70 2.87 5.01
C PRO A 18 1.89 1.41 5.39
N ARG A 19 1.24 0.53 4.62
CA ARG A 19 1.32 -0.92 4.79
C ARG A 19 1.43 -1.62 3.44
N ASN A 20 2.12 -2.73 3.42
CA ASN A 20 2.17 -3.56 2.24
C ASN A 20 0.89 -4.42 2.08
N THR A 21 0.70 -4.95 0.88
CA THR A 21 -0.52 -5.72 0.53
C THR A 21 -0.72 -6.96 1.41
N ALA A 22 0.36 -7.59 1.89
CA ALA A 22 0.28 -8.78 2.74
C ALA A 22 -0.18 -8.42 4.16
N GLU A 23 0.36 -7.35 4.76
CA GLU A 23 -0.08 -6.84 6.07
C GLU A 23 -1.58 -6.48 6.06
N ILE A 24 -2.04 -5.83 4.99
CA ILE A 24 -3.45 -5.47 4.83
C ILE A 24 -4.32 -6.73 4.69
N LEU A 25 -3.86 -7.72 3.91
CA LEU A 25 -4.58 -8.98 3.72
C LEU A 25 -4.75 -9.73 5.04
N GLU A 26 -3.68 -9.83 5.81
CA GLU A 26 -3.68 -10.46 7.13
C GLU A 26 -4.63 -9.73 8.10
N HIS A 27 -4.57 -8.40 8.15
CA HIS A 27 -5.48 -7.60 8.98
C HIS A 27 -6.96 -7.80 8.60
N ILE A 28 -7.28 -7.84 7.30
CA ILE A 28 -8.66 -8.03 6.84
C ILE A 28 -9.14 -9.44 7.14
N ASN A 29 -8.33 -10.46 6.88
CA ASN A 29 -8.72 -11.85 7.07
C ASN A 29 -8.80 -12.25 8.54
N SER A 30 -8.01 -11.63 9.43
CA SER A 30 -8.08 -11.86 10.88
C SER A 30 -9.27 -11.15 11.54
N THR A 31 -9.79 -10.07 10.94
CA THR A 31 -10.83 -9.23 11.57
C THR A 31 -12.20 -9.30 10.88
N MET A 32 -12.40 -10.24 9.95
CA MET A 32 -13.66 -10.45 9.23
C MET A 32 -14.04 -11.93 9.19
N ARG A 33 -15.34 -12.24 9.35
CA ARG A 33 -15.87 -13.62 9.27
C ARG A 33 -15.57 -14.30 7.93
N HIS A 34 -15.62 -13.53 6.85
CA HIS A 34 -15.24 -13.98 5.52
C HIS A 34 -14.20 -13.02 4.97
N GLY A 35 -12.98 -13.51 4.82
CA GLY A 35 -11.86 -12.76 4.28
C GLY A 35 -12.00 -12.46 2.78
N THR A 36 -10.86 -12.13 2.19
CA THR A 36 -10.69 -11.87 0.75
C THR A 36 -9.39 -12.52 0.26
N THR A 37 -9.22 -12.58 -1.06
CA THR A 37 -7.95 -13.02 -1.67
C THR A 37 -7.05 -11.82 -1.93
N SER A 38 -5.74 -12.06 -2.06
CA SER A 38 -4.76 -11.01 -2.42
C SER A 38 -5.15 -10.28 -3.72
N GLN A 39 -5.63 -11.01 -4.72
CA GLN A 39 -6.06 -10.44 -6.00
C GLN A 39 -7.32 -9.56 -5.85
N GLN A 40 -8.32 -10.02 -5.10
CA GLN A 40 -9.51 -9.22 -4.82
C GLN A 40 -9.17 -7.98 -3.99
N LEU A 41 -8.27 -8.11 -3.00
CA LEU A 41 -7.78 -6.99 -2.21
C LEU A 41 -7.05 -5.96 -3.10
N GLY A 42 -6.16 -6.40 -3.98
CA GLY A 42 -5.48 -5.51 -4.93
C GLY A 42 -6.45 -4.72 -5.80
N ASN A 43 -7.53 -5.36 -6.27
CA ASN A 43 -8.60 -4.69 -7.01
C ASN A 43 -9.38 -3.68 -6.16
N VAL A 44 -9.60 -3.95 -4.87
CA VAL A 44 -10.27 -3.02 -3.96
C VAL A 44 -9.39 -1.80 -3.71
N LEU A 45 -8.10 -2.01 -3.41
CA LEU A 45 -7.13 -0.95 -3.15
C LEU A 45 -6.96 -0.04 -4.37
N SER A 46 -6.76 -0.62 -5.56
CA SER A 46 -6.54 0.13 -6.80
C SER A 46 -7.75 0.95 -7.26
N LYS A 47 -8.98 0.59 -6.82
CA LYS A 47 -10.23 1.26 -7.22
C LYS A 47 -10.73 2.28 -6.19
N ASP A 48 -10.14 2.35 -5.01
CA ASP A 48 -10.55 3.31 -3.99
C ASP A 48 -9.74 4.60 -4.17
N LYS A 49 -10.42 5.71 -4.49
CA LYS A 49 -9.76 6.99 -4.76
C LYS A 49 -9.06 7.57 -3.54
N ASP A 50 -9.41 7.17 -2.32
CA ASP A 50 -8.80 7.70 -1.10
C ASP A 50 -7.56 6.90 -0.66
N ILE A 51 -7.25 5.81 -1.38
CA ILE A 51 -6.10 4.95 -1.13
C ILE A 51 -5.16 5.08 -2.33
N VAL A 52 -3.88 5.31 -2.06
CA VAL A 52 -2.86 5.47 -3.10
C VAL A 52 -1.78 4.41 -2.93
N LYS A 53 -1.30 3.89 -4.06
CA LYS A 53 -0.09 3.05 -4.11
C LYS A 53 1.10 3.98 -3.97
N VAL A 54 1.81 3.87 -2.85
CA VAL A 54 2.95 4.74 -2.54
C VAL A 54 4.28 4.05 -2.77
N GLY A 55 4.32 2.74 -2.99
CA GLY A 55 5.57 2.03 -3.21
C GLY A 55 5.37 0.67 -3.88
N TYR A 56 6.45 0.15 -4.46
CA TYR A 56 6.51 -1.25 -4.85
C TYR A 56 7.93 -1.79 -4.87
N ILE A 57 8.05 -3.08 -4.60
CA ILE A 57 9.27 -3.87 -4.83
C ILE A 57 8.93 -4.95 -5.85
N LYS A 58 9.56 -4.88 -7.02
CA LYS A 58 9.48 -5.94 -8.03
C LYS A 58 10.50 -7.02 -7.67
N ARG A 59 10.03 -8.22 -7.37
CA ARG A 59 10.86 -9.42 -7.17
C ARG A 59 10.76 -10.28 -8.42
N SER A 60 11.91 -10.72 -8.92
CA SER A 60 11.98 -11.69 -10.01
C SER A 60 13.16 -12.62 -9.76
N GLY A 61 12.95 -13.91 -9.93
CA GLY A 61 13.99 -14.92 -9.78
C GLY A 61 13.62 -16.19 -10.54
N ILE A 62 14.64 -16.97 -10.92
CA ILE A 62 14.49 -18.24 -11.65
C ILE A 62 13.58 -19.22 -10.89
N LEU A 63 13.69 -19.26 -9.56
CA LEU A 63 12.92 -20.17 -8.71
C LEU A 63 11.59 -19.58 -8.22
N SER A 64 11.58 -18.30 -7.82
CA SER A 64 10.42 -17.67 -7.19
C SER A 64 9.41 -17.08 -8.18
N GLY A 65 9.74 -17.07 -9.47
CA GLY A 65 8.97 -16.33 -10.47
C GLY A 65 9.03 -14.81 -10.25
N GLY A 66 8.13 -14.08 -10.91
CA GLY A 66 7.97 -12.63 -10.80
C GLY A 66 6.75 -12.24 -9.97
N TYR A 67 6.92 -11.35 -9.00
CA TYR A 67 5.81 -10.77 -8.23
C TYR A 67 6.16 -9.38 -7.70
N ASP A 68 5.13 -8.57 -7.45
CA ASP A 68 5.28 -7.23 -6.88
C ASP A 68 4.79 -7.22 -5.43
N ILE A 69 5.58 -6.64 -4.53
CA ILE A 69 5.13 -6.26 -3.19
C ILE A 69 4.73 -4.80 -3.27
N CYS A 70 3.43 -4.51 -3.21
CA CYS A 70 2.90 -3.15 -3.30
C CYS A 70 2.63 -2.58 -1.90
N GLU A 71 2.91 -1.29 -1.74
CA GLU A 71 2.71 -0.52 -0.51
C GLU A 71 1.67 0.58 -0.72
N TRP A 72 0.82 0.76 0.30
CA TRP A 72 -0.40 1.54 0.21
C TRP A 72 -0.52 2.49 1.41
N ALA A 73 -1.08 3.66 1.17
CA ALA A 73 -1.40 4.65 2.20
C ALA A 73 -2.73 5.34 1.89
N THR A 74 -3.33 6.00 2.88
CA THR A 74 -4.46 6.90 2.61
C THR A 74 -3.93 8.22 2.04
N ARG A 75 -4.70 8.87 1.16
CA ARG A 75 -4.33 10.21 0.65
C ARG A 75 -4.17 11.24 1.77
N ILE A 76 -5.00 11.13 2.81
CA ILE A 76 -4.93 11.99 4.00
C ILE A 76 -3.56 11.83 4.66
N TRP A 77 -3.16 10.59 4.97
CA TRP A 77 -1.86 10.33 5.58
C TRP A 77 -0.71 10.86 4.72
N VAL A 78 -0.77 10.66 3.40
CA VAL A 78 0.26 11.15 2.48
C VAL A 78 0.31 12.68 2.47
N ALA A 79 -0.83 13.36 2.44
CA ALA A 79 -0.88 14.82 2.47
C ALA A 79 -0.30 15.41 3.77
N GLU A 80 -0.56 14.74 4.91
CA GLU A 80 -0.07 15.16 6.23
C GLU A 80 1.43 14.92 6.42
N ASN A 81 1.96 13.80 5.90
CA ASN A 81 3.34 13.38 6.16
C ASN A 81 4.30 13.70 5.00
N CYS A 82 3.78 13.88 3.78
CA CYS A 82 4.54 14.03 2.54
C CYS A 82 3.91 15.12 1.65
N PRO A 83 3.88 16.39 2.08
CA PRO A 83 3.14 17.46 1.39
C PRO A 83 3.60 17.72 -0.06
N ASN A 84 4.84 17.36 -0.39
CA ASN A 84 5.42 17.52 -1.73
C ASN A 84 5.37 16.22 -2.57
N TRP A 85 4.65 15.20 -2.12
CA TRP A 85 4.54 13.95 -2.88
C TRP A 85 3.52 14.11 -4.02
N GLU A 86 3.92 13.64 -5.20
CA GLU A 86 3.04 13.57 -6.37
C GLU A 86 2.66 12.12 -6.68
N GLU A 87 1.41 11.91 -7.09
CA GLU A 87 0.90 10.59 -7.38
C GLU A 87 1.68 9.91 -8.51
N GLY A 88 2.11 8.67 -8.26
CA GLY A 88 2.97 7.91 -9.17
C GLY A 88 4.44 7.89 -8.76
N GLN A 89 4.88 8.76 -7.85
CA GLN A 89 6.22 8.70 -7.27
C GLN A 89 6.28 7.67 -6.13
N PRO A 90 7.35 6.87 -6.01
CA PRO A 90 7.53 6.01 -4.84
C PRO A 90 7.92 6.85 -3.61
N LEU A 91 7.28 6.56 -2.47
CA LEU A 91 7.76 6.95 -1.15
C LEU A 91 8.87 5.99 -0.74
N ILE A 92 10.00 6.54 -0.31
CA ILE A 92 11.09 5.76 0.27
C ILE A 92 10.88 5.77 1.78
N LEU A 93 10.52 4.62 2.35
CA LEU A 93 10.49 4.42 3.80
C LEU A 93 11.86 3.91 4.26
N ASP A 94 12.45 4.57 5.25
CA ASP A 94 13.64 4.04 5.91
C ASP A 94 13.28 2.89 6.88
N GLN A 95 14.30 2.22 7.44
CA GLN A 95 14.12 1.11 8.37
C GLN A 95 13.37 1.51 9.66
N ASN A 96 13.30 2.81 9.96
CA ASN A 96 12.62 3.37 11.12
C ASN A 96 11.19 3.85 10.77
N GLY A 97 10.78 3.73 9.50
CA GLY A 97 9.47 4.16 9.01
C GLY A 97 9.37 5.65 8.67
N ASN A 98 10.48 6.40 8.64
CA ASN A 98 10.44 7.79 8.18
C ASN A 98 10.37 7.86 6.66
N VAL A 99 9.65 8.86 6.16
CA VAL A 99 9.44 9.04 4.74
C VAL A 99 10.47 9.98 4.14
N HIS A 100 11.10 9.53 3.06
CA HIS A 100 12.02 10.32 2.26
C HIS A 100 11.44 10.53 0.87
N THR A 101 11.16 11.79 0.52
CA THR A 101 10.81 12.24 -0.83
C THR A 101 12.07 12.76 -1.52
N LYS A 102 12.94 11.87 -2.02
CA LYS A 102 14.09 12.31 -2.84
C LYS A 102 14.22 11.55 -4.14
N ASN A 103 14.35 12.35 -5.20
CA ASN A 103 14.67 12.00 -6.57
C ASN A 103 15.63 10.82 -6.65
N LEU A 104 15.14 9.69 -7.16
CA LEU A 104 16.01 8.62 -7.63
C LEU A 104 16.74 9.14 -8.86
N VAL A 105 17.90 9.78 -8.65
CA VAL A 105 18.92 9.88 -9.69
C VAL A 105 19.18 8.45 -10.14
N ARG A 106 18.83 8.15 -11.40
CA ARG A 106 19.27 6.94 -12.09
C ARG A 106 20.79 6.88 -11.90
N ARG A 107 21.28 5.86 -11.19
CA ARG A 107 22.68 5.47 -11.33
C ARG A 107 22.81 4.87 -12.73
N GLU A 108 23.50 5.59 -13.60
CA GLU A 108 24.08 5.07 -14.84
C GLU A 108 25.11 3.98 -14.52
#